data_AF-A0A7C9IZF0-F1
#
_entry.id   AF-A0A7C9IZF0-F1
#
_cell.length_a   1.000
_cell.length_b   1.000
_cell.length_c   1.000
_cell.angle_alpha   90.00
_cell.angle_beta   90.00
_cell.angle_gamma   90.00
#
_symmetry.space_group_name_H-M   'P 1'
#
loop_
_entity.id
_entity.type
_entity.pdbx_description
1 polymer ?
#
loop_
_entity_poly.entity_id
_entity_poly.type
_entity_poly.pdbx_seq_one_letter_code
_entity_poly.pdbx_strand_id
1 'polypeptide(L)'
;MIQTPVHLYHIAYSAQTLEQVQPGYLILNNLENERPDWFEYWPIRQFLIQDNMDEEAFYGFFSPKFLAKTGQTYQNVADYVRQHAHGTDVFLFSPQPDISAFFLNVFEGGDLFNPGKIAACEAFLSSIGIQVNLRSLVMDSRQIVFSNFFVARPRFWRRWLELNEKLFAACEDPDHPLREELTSPTSYPNAQRKVFIMEGMASLLLTLEPQWKTKSANTFNFAWSGTRLSQFRKEAIISDALKIAYRDQGFPEYMECFSNIRSNIN
;
A
#
# COMPACT_ATOMS: atom_id res chain seq x y z
N MET A 1 21.34 15.59 -19.79
CA MET A 1 20.30 15.70 -18.76
C MET A 1 20.67 14.72 -17.65
N ILE A 2 20.74 15.19 -16.39
CA ILE A 2 20.99 14.29 -15.25
C ILE A 2 19.72 13.45 -15.09
N GLN A 3 19.87 12.13 -15.12
CA GLN A 3 18.77 11.20 -14.96
C GLN A 3 18.29 11.25 -13.51
N THR A 4 16.97 11.32 -13.28
CA THR A 4 16.40 11.32 -11.92
C THR A 4 16.92 10.11 -11.12
N PRO A 5 17.53 10.31 -9.94
CA PRO A 5 18.01 9.21 -9.12
C PRO A 5 16.86 8.33 -8.62
N VAL A 6 17.08 7.02 -8.62
CA VAL A 6 16.10 6.03 -8.14
C VAL A 6 16.84 5.02 -7.27
N HIS A 7 16.43 4.91 -6.01
CA HIS A 7 16.98 4.03 -5.00
C HIS A 7 15.94 2.99 -4.60
N LEU A 8 16.10 1.76 -5.09
CA LEU A 8 15.19 0.67 -4.78
C LEU A 8 15.87 -0.30 -3.83
N TYR A 9 15.25 -0.55 -2.69
CA TYR A 9 15.76 -1.39 -1.64
C TYR A 9 15.01 -2.73 -1.59
N HIS A 10 15.77 -3.81 -1.48
CA HIS A 10 15.28 -5.13 -1.11
C HIS A 10 15.38 -5.30 0.40
N ILE A 11 14.28 -5.64 1.05
CA ILE A 11 14.24 -5.90 2.51
C ILE A 11 14.70 -7.34 2.77
N ALA A 12 15.88 -7.49 3.38
CA ALA A 12 16.42 -8.80 3.76
C ALA A 12 16.26 -9.03 5.26
N TYR A 13 15.44 -10.02 5.66
CA TYR A 13 15.14 -10.35 7.07
C TYR A 13 15.62 -11.75 7.48
N SER A 14 16.30 -12.46 6.58
CA SER A 14 16.98 -13.73 6.82
C SER A 14 18.10 -13.94 5.79
N ALA A 15 19.03 -14.85 6.07
CA ALA A 15 20.08 -15.23 5.11
C ALA A 15 19.48 -15.68 3.75
N GLN A 16 18.37 -16.42 3.79
CA GLN A 16 17.66 -16.84 2.58
C GLN A 16 17.15 -15.66 1.76
N THR A 17 16.57 -14.64 2.40
CA THR A 17 16.08 -13.45 1.66
C THR A 17 17.22 -12.59 1.16
N LEU A 18 18.35 -12.53 1.88
CA LEU A 18 19.55 -11.83 1.41
C LEU A 18 20.09 -12.43 0.11
N GLU A 19 20.05 -13.75 -0.03
CA GLU A 19 20.44 -14.45 -1.27
C GLU A 19 19.46 -14.21 -2.43
N GLN A 20 18.23 -13.74 -2.16
CA GLN A 20 17.21 -13.45 -3.18
C GLN A 20 17.31 -12.03 -3.77
N VAL A 21 18.24 -11.20 -3.29
CA VAL A 21 18.40 -9.82 -3.75
C VAL A 21 18.69 -9.82 -5.26
N GLN A 22 17.81 -9.18 -6.02
CA GLN A 22 17.95 -9.07 -7.47
C GLN A 22 19.02 -8.02 -7.83
N PRO A 23 19.75 -8.19 -8.96
CA PRO A 23 20.71 -7.20 -9.42
C PRO A 23 20.13 -5.78 -9.50
N GLY A 24 20.90 -4.79 -9.06
CA GLY A 24 20.53 -3.37 -9.06
C GLY A 24 19.86 -2.89 -7.77
N TYR A 25 19.24 -3.77 -6.99
CA TYR A 25 18.67 -3.38 -5.69
C TYR A 25 19.76 -3.07 -4.66
N LEU A 26 19.50 -2.04 -3.86
CA LEU A 26 20.19 -1.81 -2.60
C LEU A 26 19.64 -2.77 -1.54
N ILE A 27 20.45 -3.11 -0.55
CA ILE A 27 20.02 -3.99 0.54
C ILE A 27 19.57 -3.13 1.72
N LEU A 28 18.33 -3.31 2.17
CA LEU A 28 17.87 -2.85 3.46
C LEU A 28 17.99 -4.03 4.44
N ASN A 29 19.07 -4.03 5.23
CA ASN A 29 19.43 -5.12 6.11
C ASN A 29 18.55 -5.12 7.38
N ASN A 30 17.81 -6.21 7.58
CA ASN A 30 16.99 -6.50 8.76
C ASN A 30 17.24 -7.93 9.28
N LEU A 31 18.47 -8.45 9.16
CA LEU A 31 18.80 -9.83 9.54
C LEU A 31 18.62 -10.12 11.04
N GLU A 32 18.89 -9.12 11.89
CA GLU A 32 18.64 -9.21 13.34
C GLU A 32 17.14 -9.32 13.64
N ASN A 33 16.30 -8.74 12.77
CA ASN A 33 14.84 -8.81 12.80
C ASN A 33 14.26 -8.56 14.20
N GLU A 34 14.70 -7.47 14.86
CA GLU A 34 14.41 -7.18 16.28
C GLU A 34 12.90 -7.03 16.58
N ARG A 35 12.11 -6.60 15.59
CA ARG A 35 10.66 -6.37 15.69
C ARG A 35 9.91 -7.13 14.59
N PRO A 36 9.89 -8.48 14.65
CA PRO A 36 9.25 -9.29 13.62
C PRO A 36 7.72 -9.05 13.57
N ASP A 37 7.13 -8.59 14.67
CA ASP A 37 5.72 -8.23 14.79
C ASP A 37 5.32 -6.99 13.97
N TRP A 38 6.29 -6.18 13.55
CA TRP A 38 6.09 -5.02 12.67
C TRP A 38 6.44 -5.30 11.20
N PHE A 39 6.94 -6.49 10.88
CA PHE A 39 7.28 -6.91 9.52
C PHE A 39 8.12 -5.84 8.81
N GLU A 40 7.71 -5.43 7.61
CA GLU A 40 8.44 -4.52 6.74
C GLU A 40 8.37 -3.06 7.21
N TYR A 41 7.46 -2.72 8.12
CA TYR A 41 7.43 -1.39 8.72
C TYR A 41 8.73 -1.09 9.47
N TRP A 42 9.23 -2.05 10.26
CA TRP A 42 10.38 -1.84 11.13
C TRP A 42 11.63 -1.37 10.38
N PRO A 43 12.16 -2.11 9.38
CA PRO A 43 13.35 -1.67 8.68
C PRO A 43 13.14 -0.39 7.86
N ILE A 44 11.94 -0.16 7.32
CA ILE A 44 11.62 1.08 6.60
C ILE A 44 11.64 2.26 7.59
N ARG A 45 11.03 2.11 8.77
CA ARG A 45 11.04 3.09 9.85
C ARG A 45 12.47 3.44 10.25
N GLN A 46 13.32 2.44 10.49
CA GLN A 46 14.73 2.66 10.87
C GLN A 46 15.50 3.45 9.81
N PHE A 47 15.26 3.15 8.52
CA PHE A 47 15.85 3.92 7.42
C PHE A 47 15.35 5.37 7.40
N LEU A 48 14.03 5.58 7.50
CA LEU A 48 13.44 6.91 7.34
C LEU A 48 13.71 7.84 8.52
N ILE A 49 13.86 7.33 9.74
CA ILE A 49 14.20 8.14 10.94
C ILE A 49 15.61 8.73 10.85
N GLN A 50 16.52 8.09 10.11
CA GLN A 50 17.87 8.65 9.88
C GLN A 50 17.85 9.87 8.95
N ASP A 51 16.77 10.04 8.16
CA ASP A 51 16.43 11.19 7.31
C ASP A 51 17.53 11.73 6.37
N ASN A 52 18.36 10.84 5.81
CA ASN A 52 19.44 11.22 4.87
C ASN A 52 19.06 11.03 3.39
N MET A 53 17.77 11.23 3.04
CA MET A 53 17.28 11.04 1.67
C MET A 53 17.57 12.27 0.79
N ASP A 54 17.88 12.03 -0.49
CA ASP A 54 18.00 13.05 -1.53
C ASP A 54 16.59 13.48 -2.00
N GLU A 55 16.24 14.75 -1.79
CA GLU A 55 14.93 15.33 -2.15
C GLU A 55 14.59 15.20 -3.65
N GLU A 56 15.61 15.12 -4.51
CA GLU A 56 15.42 14.99 -5.95
C GLU A 56 15.27 13.54 -6.43
N ALA A 57 15.46 12.57 -5.53
CA ALA A 57 15.42 11.15 -5.82
C ALA A 57 14.05 10.50 -5.55
N PHE A 58 13.94 9.25 -5.98
CA PHE A 58 12.83 8.36 -5.68
C PHE A 58 13.31 7.14 -4.88
N TYR A 59 12.50 6.73 -3.91
CA TYR A 59 12.80 5.62 -3.00
C TYR A 59 11.69 4.57 -3.03
N GLY A 60 12.06 3.30 -3.11
CA GLY A 60 11.15 2.17 -2.93
C GLY A 60 11.76 1.14 -1.99
N PHE A 61 10.95 0.53 -1.14
CA PHE A 61 11.37 -0.52 -0.22
C PHE A 61 10.47 -1.72 -0.47
N PHE A 62 11.03 -2.84 -0.90
CA PHE A 62 10.24 -3.97 -1.39
C PHE A 62 10.55 -5.26 -0.65
N SER A 63 9.48 -6.01 -0.36
CA SER A 63 9.57 -7.40 0.06
C SER A 63 10.30 -8.27 -0.97
N PRO A 64 10.89 -9.42 -0.56
CA PRO A 64 11.42 -10.42 -1.48
C PRO A 64 10.37 -10.97 -2.49
N LYS A 65 9.07 -10.80 -2.19
CA LYS A 65 7.96 -11.26 -3.04
C LYS A 65 7.62 -10.29 -4.18
N PHE A 66 8.25 -9.12 -4.26
CA PHE A 66 7.91 -8.08 -5.24
C PHE A 66 7.98 -8.58 -6.69
N LEU A 67 9.10 -9.21 -7.09
CA LEU A 67 9.26 -9.75 -8.43
C LEU A 67 8.21 -10.82 -8.74
N ALA A 68 7.98 -11.75 -7.80
CA ALA A 68 7.00 -12.82 -7.99
C ALA A 68 5.56 -12.29 -8.14
N LYS A 69 5.22 -11.21 -7.44
CA LYS A 69 3.87 -10.62 -7.47
C LYS A 69 3.65 -9.65 -8.65
N THR A 70 4.69 -8.99 -9.15
CA THR A 70 4.54 -7.91 -10.14
C THR A 70 5.20 -8.24 -11.49
N GLY A 71 6.09 -9.23 -11.54
CA GLY A 71 6.95 -9.49 -12.69
C GLY A 71 7.94 -8.37 -12.99
N GLN A 72 8.10 -7.37 -12.10
CA GLN A 72 8.95 -6.22 -12.34
C GLN A 72 10.35 -6.40 -11.75
N THR A 73 11.36 -6.29 -12.62
CA THR A 73 12.77 -6.23 -12.23
C THR A 73 13.14 -4.83 -11.73
N TYR A 74 14.33 -4.69 -11.14
CA TYR A 74 14.90 -3.38 -10.81
C TYR A 74 14.86 -2.43 -12.02
N GLN A 75 15.33 -2.92 -13.18
CA GLN A 75 15.45 -2.11 -14.40
C GLN A 75 14.07 -1.62 -14.87
N ASN A 76 13.06 -2.49 -14.88
CA ASN A 76 11.71 -2.10 -15.29
C ASN A 76 11.14 -0.99 -14.39
N VAL A 77 11.29 -1.13 -13.06
CA VAL A 77 10.80 -0.13 -12.11
C VAL A 77 11.55 1.19 -12.27
N ALA A 78 12.89 1.14 -12.31
CA ALA A 78 13.72 2.33 -12.41
C ALA A 78 13.45 3.10 -13.71
N ASP A 79 13.31 2.40 -14.84
CA ASP A 79 13.00 3.03 -16.13
C ASP A 79 11.60 3.62 -16.16
N TYR A 80 10.60 2.91 -15.61
CA TYR A 80 9.24 3.41 -15.50
C TYR A 80 9.17 4.71 -14.68
N VAL A 81 9.86 4.74 -13.53
CA VAL A 81 9.95 5.92 -12.65
C VAL A 81 10.59 7.08 -13.40
N ARG A 82 11.75 6.86 -14.03
CA ARG A 82 12.49 7.93 -14.73
C ARG A 82 11.75 8.48 -15.93
N GLN A 83 11.07 7.63 -16.70
CA GLN A 83 10.27 8.03 -17.86
C GLN A 83 9.13 8.98 -17.46
N HIS A 84 8.62 8.87 -16.24
CA HIS A 84 7.43 9.57 -15.76
C HIS A 84 7.69 10.46 -14.54
N ALA A 85 8.96 10.74 -14.21
CA ALA A 85 9.36 11.43 -12.99
C ALA A 85 8.84 12.87 -12.90
N HIS A 86 8.70 13.53 -14.04
CA HIS A 86 8.27 14.93 -14.09
C HIS A 86 6.81 15.07 -13.63
N GLY A 87 6.62 15.80 -12.53
CA GLY A 87 5.30 16.05 -11.97
C GLY A 87 4.67 14.86 -11.24
N THR A 88 5.41 13.79 -10.98
CA THR A 88 4.95 12.62 -10.21
C THR A 88 5.63 12.60 -8.84
N ASP A 89 4.87 12.20 -7.82
CA ASP A 89 5.33 12.04 -6.44
C ASP A 89 5.41 10.59 -6.01
N VAL A 90 4.48 9.78 -6.49
CA VAL A 90 4.33 8.38 -6.09
C VAL A 90 4.00 7.51 -7.29
N PHE A 91 4.75 6.43 -7.47
CA PHE A 91 4.53 5.39 -8.46
C PHE A 91 3.97 4.14 -7.82
N LEU A 92 2.90 3.58 -8.38
CA LEU A 92 2.19 2.44 -7.77
C LEU A 92 2.40 1.15 -8.59
N PHE A 93 2.68 0.05 -7.89
CA PHE A 93 2.94 -1.28 -8.46
C PHE A 93 2.06 -2.37 -7.79
N SER A 94 0.86 -2.01 -7.39
CA SER A 94 -0.04 -2.88 -6.62
C SER A 94 -0.57 -4.05 -7.47
N PRO A 95 -0.34 -5.32 -7.07
CA PRO A 95 -0.86 -6.50 -7.75
C PRO A 95 -2.31 -6.75 -7.36
N GLN A 96 -2.84 -7.94 -7.66
CA GLN A 96 -4.18 -8.39 -7.25
C GLN A 96 -5.28 -7.41 -7.67
N PRO A 97 -5.37 -7.10 -8.98
CA PRO A 97 -6.35 -6.15 -9.49
C PRO A 97 -7.79 -6.53 -9.12
N ASP A 98 -8.09 -7.82 -9.00
CA ASP A 98 -9.38 -8.33 -8.54
C ASP A 98 -9.75 -7.86 -7.13
N ILE A 99 -8.81 -7.89 -6.19
CA ILE A 99 -9.04 -7.37 -4.83
C ILE A 99 -9.11 -5.85 -4.86
N SER A 100 -8.27 -5.17 -5.64
CA SER A 100 -8.32 -3.71 -5.73
C SER A 100 -9.62 -3.20 -6.37
N ALA A 101 -10.18 -3.95 -7.32
CA ALA A 101 -11.28 -3.49 -8.16
C ALA A 101 -12.65 -3.75 -7.53
N PHE A 102 -12.86 -4.92 -6.90
CA PHE A 102 -14.20 -5.33 -6.45
C PHE A 102 -14.61 -4.82 -5.06
N PHE A 103 -13.68 -4.17 -4.35
CA PHE A 103 -13.97 -3.47 -3.10
C PHE A 103 -13.89 -1.96 -3.34
N LEU A 104 -14.64 -1.19 -2.55
CA LEU A 104 -14.60 0.27 -2.53
C LEU A 104 -13.20 0.77 -2.23
N ASN A 105 -12.48 0.10 -1.32
CA ASN A 105 -11.11 0.44 -0.94
C ASN A 105 -10.37 -0.75 -0.29
N VAL A 106 -9.09 -0.53 0.03
CA VAL A 106 -8.21 -1.54 0.67
C VAL A 106 -8.62 -1.91 2.10
N PHE A 107 -9.43 -1.09 2.77
CA PHE A 107 -9.94 -1.38 4.11
C PHE A 107 -11.12 -2.34 4.04
N GLU A 108 -12.06 -2.15 3.12
CA GLU A 108 -13.18 -3.10 2.90
C GLU A 108 -12.67 -4.49 2.52
N GLY A 109 -11.75 -4.57 1.55
CA GLY A 109 -11.13 -5.85 1.18
C GLY A 109 -10.34 -6.50 2.31
N GLY A 110 -9.71 -5.69 3.17
CA GLY A 110 -8.97 -6.19 4.34
C GLY A 110 -9.85 -6.65 5.49
N ASP A 111 -11.02 -6.02 5.71
CA ASP A 111 -11.98 -6.37 6.78
C ASP A 111 -12.58 -7.76 6.55
N LEU A 112 -12.71 -8.19 5.29
CA LEU A 112 -13.16 -9.55 4.93
C LEU A 112 -12.23 -10.63 5.50
N PHE A 113 -10.91 -10.36 5.54
CA PHE A 113 -9.91 -11.32 6.04
C PHE A 113 -9.49 -11.06 7.49
N ASN A 114 -9.84 -9.89 8.02
CA ASN A 114 -9.55 -9.45 9.39
C ASN A 114 -10.75 -8.65 9.94
N PRO A 115 -11.82 -9.33 10.37
CA PRO A 115 -13.02 -8.67 10.88
C PRO A 115 -12.69 -7.67 12.00
N GLY A 116 -13.27 -6.49 11.94
CA GLY A 116 -13.02 -5.40 12.89
C GLY A 116 -11.89 -4.44 12.48
N LYS A 117 -11.14 -4.74 11.41
CA LYS A 117 -10.10 -3.86 10.86
C LYS A 117 -10.61 -2.46 10.59
N ILE A 118 -11.79 -2.30 9.95
CA ILE A 118 -12.31 -0.96 9.66
C ILE A 118 -12.61 -0.19 10.94
N ALA A 119 -13.31 -0.82 11.90
CA ALA A 119 -13.68 -0.16 13.15
C ALA A 119 -12.44 0.27 13.94
N ALA A 120 -11.44 -0.62 14.04
CA ALA A 120 -10.16 -0.33 14.66
C ALA A 120 -9.42 0.83 13.98
N CYS A 121 -9.41 0.85 12.64
CA CYS A 121 -8.74 1.88 11.86
C CYS A 121 -9.44 3.24 11.99
N GLU A 122 -10.78 3.28 11.89
CA GLU A 122 -11.55 4.52 12.08
C GLU A 122 -11.39 5.07 13.50
N ALA A 123 -11.42 4.21 14.53
CA ALA A 123 -11.18 4.62 15.91
C ALA A 123 -9.78 5.23 16.10
N PHE A 124 -8.75 4.61 15.52
CA PHE A 124 -7.39 5.14 15.53
C PHE A 124 -7.28 6.47 14.78
N LEU A 125 -7.82 6.55 13.57
CA LEU A 125 -7.78 7.79 12.78
C LEU A 125 -8.49 8.93 13.53
N SER A 126 -9.63 8.66 14.15
CA SER A 126 -10.34 9.63 14.97
C SER A 126 -9.53 10.07 16.19
N SER A 127 -8.79 9.17 16.86
CA SER A 127 -7.97 9.52 18.03
C SER A 127 -6.81 10.46 17.69
N ILE A 128 -6.40 10.51 16.42
CA ILE A 128 -5.35 11.41 15.91
C ILE A 128 -5.92 12.59 15.09
N GLY A 129 -7.23 12.82 15.15
CA GLY A 129 -7.91 13.96 14.53
C GLY A 129 -8.23 13.81 13.04
N ILE A 130 -8.13 12.60 12.46
CA ILE A 130 -8.49 12.31 11.06
C ILE A 130 -9.91 11.73 11.04
N GLN A 131 -10.87 12.51 10.56
CA GLN A 131 -12.27 12.08 10.42
C GLN A 131 -12.50 11.53 9.01
N VAL A 132 -12.81 10.24 8.90
CA VAL A 132 -13.09 9.56 7.63
C VAL A 132 -14.05 8.40 7.84
N ASN A 133 -14.96 8.20 6.89
CA ASN A 133 -15.80 6.99 6.83
C ASN A 133 -15.22 6.04 5.79
N LEU A 134 -14.42 5.08 6.26
CA LEU A 134 -13.76 4.08 5.42
C LEU A 134 -14.75 3.15 4.74
N ARG A 135 -15.99 3.01 5.24
CA ARG A 135 -17.02 2.18 4.60
C ARG A 135 -17.60 2.80 3.34
N SER A 136 -17.48 4.11 3.19
CA SER A 136 -17.97 4.87 2.02
C SER A 136 -16.85 5.40 1.12
N LEU A 137 -15.59 5.28 1.55
CA LEU A 137 -14.44 5.84 0.82
C LEU A 137 -14.19 5.05 -0.46
N VAL A 138 -14.27 5.69 -1.62
CA VAL A 138 -13.97 5.05 -2.91
C VAL A 138 -12.52 5.30 -3.29
N MET A 139 -11.78 4.23 -3.56
CA MET A 139 -10.42 4.22 -4.11
C MET A 139 -10.41 3.49 -5.45
N ASP A 140 -9.58 3.96 -6.37
CA ASP A 140 -9.30 3.30 -7.64
C ASP A 140 -7.81 2.97 -7.78
N SER A 141 -7.41 2.33 -8.88
CA SER A 141 -6.04 1.92 -9.16
C SER A 141 -5.00 3.06 -9.12
N ARG A 142 -5.43 4.34 -9.12
CA ARG A 142 -4.56 5.53 -8.96
C ARG A 142 -4.22 5.86 -7.50
N GLN A 143 -4.88 5.25 -6.51
CA GLN A 143 -4.57 5.42 -5.08
C GLN A 143 -4.25 4.13 -4.35
N ILE A 144 -4.64 2.96 -4.89
CA ILE A 144 -4.49 1.69 -4.18
C ILE A 144 -3.02 1.24 -4.11
N VAL A 145 -2.55 1.05 -2.88
CA VAL A 145 -1.27 0.46 -2.52
C VAL A 145 -1.52 -0.84 -1.75
N PHE A 146 -0.95 -1.95 -2.23
CA PHE A 146 -0.86 -3.19 -1.45
C PHE A 146 0.56 -3.39 -0.93
N SER A 147 0.67 -3.76 0.35
CA SER A 147 1.92 -3.77 1.09
C SER A 147 2.68 -2.45 0.93
N ASN A 148 3.93 -2.49 0.52
CA ASN A 148 4.83 -1.37 0.26
C ASN A 148 5.19 -1.26 -1.23
N PHE A 149 4.32 -1.70 -2.14
CA PHE A 149 4.64 -1.78 -3.57
C PHE A 149 4.43 -0.43 -4.27
N PHE A 150 5.18 0.57 -3.79
CA PHE A 150 5.23 1.90 -4.35
C PHE A 150 6.64 2.48 -4.27
N VAL A 151 6.90 3.45 -5.14
CA VAL A 151 8.14 4.24 -5.17
C VAL A 151 7.75 5.69 -5.02
N ALA A 152 8.35 6.42 -4.08
CA ALA A 152 7.95 7.79 -3.80
C ALA A 152 9.12 8.74 -3.56
N ARG A 153 8.85 10.03 -3.70
CA ARG A 153 9.76 11.09 -3.26
C ARG A 153 9.87 11.11 -1.72
N PRO A 154 10.99 11.60 -1.16
CA PRO A 154 11.19 11.69 0.29
C PRO A 154 10.04 12.37 1.03
N ARG A 155 9.49 13.46 0.47
CA ARG A 155 8.34 14.16 1.05
C ARG A 155 7.12 13.27 1.31
N PHE A 156 6.83 12.29 0.44
CA PHE A 156 5.72 11.37 0.67
C PHE A 156 6.09 10.31 1.71
N TRP A 157 7.31 9.78 1.67
CA TRP A 157 7.79 8.83 2.69
C TRP A 157 7.78 9.43 4.10
N ARG A 158 8.16 10.71 4.25
CA ARG A 158 8.06 11.42 5.54
C ARG A 158 6.61 11.57 6.00
N ARG A 159 5.68 11.90 5.09
CA ARG A 159 4.26 11.99 5.42
C ARG A 159 3.67 10.62 5.82
N TRP A 160 4.05 9.56 5.11
CA TRP A 160 3.69 8.19 5.43
C TRP A 160 4.27 7.75 6.78
N LEU A 161 5.53 8.11 7.07
CA LEU A 161 6.16 7.83 8.36
C LEU A 161 5.44 8.58 9.49
N GLU A 162 5.15 9.87 9.32
CA GLU A 162 4.46 10.68 10.34
C GLU A 162 3.12 10.05 10.76
N LEU A 163 2.33 9.56 9.80
CA LEU A 163 1.06 8.88 10.09
C LEU A 163 1.30 7.53 10.79
N ASN A 164 2.26 6.74 10.32
CA ASN A 164 2.53 5.43 10.91
C ASN A 164 3.24 5.49 12.26
N GLU A 165 3.99 6.55 12.57
CA GLU A 165 4.56 6.75 13.91
C GLU A 165 3.47 6.98 14.96
N LYS A 166 2.34 7.60 14.58
CA LYS A 166 1.17 7.71 15.47
C LYS A 166 0.53 6.33 15.71
N LEU A 167 0.45 5.50 14.68
CA LEU A 167 -0.04 4.11 14.82
C LEU A 167 0.92 3.28 15.69
N PHE A 168 2.21 3.42 15.45
CA PHE A 168 3.27 2.78 16.22
C PHE A 168 3.15 3.16 17.70
N ALA A 169 3.11 4.45 18.02
CA ALA A 169 2.94 4.92 19.39
C ALA A 169 1.68 4.33 20.06
N ALA A 170 0.53 4.33 19.36
CA ALA A 170 -0.72 3.76 19.88
C ALA A 170 -0.66 2.24 20.14
N CYS A 171 0.16 1.50 19.39
CA CYS A 171 0.32 0.05 19.56
C CYS A 171 1.34 -0.31 20.66
N GLU A 172 2.36 0.53 20.84
CA GLU A 172 3.45 0.28 21.79
C GLU A 172 3.17 0.82 23.20
N ASP A 173 2.29 1.81 23.33
CA ASP A 173 1.88 2.37 24.62
C ASP A 173 0.92 1.40 25.36
N PRO A 174 1.34 0.81 26.50
CA PRO A 174 0.54 -0.16 27.23
C PRO A 174 -0.82 0.36 27.71
N ASP A 175 -0.93 1.67 27.92
CA ASP A 175 -2.11 2.34 28.47
C ASP A 175 -3.01 2.92 27.36
N HIS A 176 -2.61 2.81 26.08
CA HIS A 176 -3.41 3.34 24.99
C HIS A 176 -4.70 2.54 24.81
N PRO A 177 -5.90 3.19 24.81
CA PRO A 177 -7.18 2.50 24.86
C PRO A 177 -7.47 1.64 23.63
N LEU A 178 -6.83 1.92 22.50
CA LEU A 178 -6.98 1.13 21.26
C LEU A 178 -5.92 0.03 21.10
N ARG A 179 -4.95 -0.10 22.01
CA ARG A 179 -3.82 -1.01 21.84
C ARG A 179 -4.27 -2.46 21.60
N GLU A 180 -5.18 -2.97 22.42
CA GLU A 180 -5.68 -4.35 22.30
C GLU A 180 -6.31 -4.59 20.92
N GLU A 181 -7.18 -3.67 20.49
CA GLU A 181 -7.84 -3.75 19.20
C GLU A 181 -6.84 -3.63 18.04
N LEU A 182 -5.86 -2.73 18.12
CA LEU A 182 -4.86 -2.55 17.06
C LEU A 182 -3.88 -3.72 16.98
N THR A 183 -3.53 -4.35 18.11
CA THR A 183 -2.55 -5.45 18.19
C THR A 183 -3.19 -6.85 18.18
N SER A 184 -4.50 -6.93 17.97
CA SER A 184 -5.23 -8.20 17.91
C SER A 184 -4.64 -9.15 16.84
N PRO A 185 -4.47 -10.45 17.15
CA PRO A 185 -4.03 -11.45 16.19
C PRO A 185 -4.97 -11.54 14.98
N THR A 186 -4.43 -11.94 13.84
CA THR A 186 -5.20 -12.17 12.61
C THR A 186 -5.13 -13.63 12.17
N SER A 187 -5.87 -14.00 11.11
CA SER A 187 -5.73 -15.32 10.49
C SER A 187 -4.40 -15.52 9.77
N TYR A 188 -3.68 -14.43 9.46
CA TYR A 188 -2.36 -14.50 8.84
C TYR A 188 -1.31 -14.83 9.91
N PRO A 189 -0.49 -15.88 9.72
CA PRO A 189 0.44 -16.35 10.75
C PRO A 189 1.35 -15.24 11.27
N ASN A 190 1.41 -15.11 12.60
CA ASN A 190 2.24 -14.15 13.34
C ASN A 190 1.97 -12.67 13.04
N ALA A 191 0.89 -12.33 12.32
CA ALA A 191 0.54 -10.95 12.01
C ALA A 191 -0.57 -10.43 12.93
N GLN A 192 -0.36 -9.21 13.43
CA GLN A 192 -1.33 -8.43 14.17
C GLN A 192 -2.05 -7.45 13.24
N ARG A 193 -3.25 -7.02 13.61
CA ARG A 193 -4.08 -6.10 12.83
C ARG A 193 -3.36 -4.80 12.44
N LYS A 194 -2.48 -4.27 13.31
CA LYS A 194 -1.67 -3.06 13.08
C LYS A 194 -0.90 -3.09 11.76
N VAL A 195 -0.40 -4.26 11.34
CA VAL A 195 0.37 -4.39 10.09
C VAL A 195 -0.52 -4.10 8.88
N PHE A 196 -1.74 -4.63 8.87
CA PHE A 196 -2.70 -4.41 7.78
C PHE A 196 -3.33 -3.02 7.78
N ILE A 197 -3.34 -2.35 8.94
CA ILE A 197 -3.71 -0.94 9.08
C ILE A 197 -2.58 -0.07 8.50
N MET A 198 -1.32 -0.34 8.87
CA MET A 198 -0.12 0.31 8.34
C MET A 198 -0.03 0.23 6.80
N GLU A 199 -0.26 -0.95 6.22
CA GLU A 199 -0.28 -1.14 4.76
C GLU A 199 -1.33 -0.26 4.05
N GLY A 200 -2.46 0.02 4.73
CA GLY A 200 -3.53 0.87 4.20
C GLY A 200 -3.20 2.37 4.20
N MET A 201 -2.17 2.81 4.94
CA MET A 201 -1.91 4.23 5.16
C MET A 201 -1.44 4.98 3.91
N ALA A 202 -0.67 4.32 3.04
CA ALA A 202 -0.30 4.93 1.76
C ALA A 202 -1.55 5.19 0.90
N SER A 203 -2.46 4.22 0.81
CA SER A 203 -3.72 4.36 0.08
C SER A 203 -4.61 5.46 0.67
N LEU A 204 -4.67 5.56 2.01
CA LEU A 204 -5.42 6.59 2.71
C LEU A 204 -4.89 7.99 2.39
N LEU A 205 -3.58 8.20 2.52
CA LEU A 205 -2.92 9.47 2.21
C LEU A 205 -3.19 9.87 0.76
N LEU A 206 -2.94 8.97 -0.20
CA LEU A 206 -3.19 9.24 -1.62
C LEU A 206 -4.66 9.56 -1.95
N THR A 207 -5.59 9.12 -1.10
CA THR A 207 -7.03 9.37 -1.28
C THR A 207 -7.50 10.66 -0.63
N LEU A 208 -7.00 10.98 0.56
CA LEU A 208 -7.42 12.14 1.36
C LEU A 208 -6.63 13.41 1.04
N GLU A 209 -5.41 13.27 0.51
CA GLU A 209 -4.48 14.35 0.26
C GLU A 209 -4.24 14.53 -1.25
N PRO A 210 -5.11 15.28 -1.97
CA PRO A 210 -5.09 15.38 -3.43
C PRO A 210 -3.86 16.10 -3.99
N GLN A 211 -3.01 16.69 -3.14
CA GLN A 211 -1.76 17.29 -3.58
C GLN A 211 -0.73 16.26 -4.08
N TRP A 212 -0.90 14.98 -3.73
CA TRP A 212 -0.01 13.91 -4.16
C TRP A 212 -0.33 13.48 -5.59
N LYS A 213 0.64 13.65 -6.49
CA LYS A 213 0.49 13.24 -7.89
C LYS A 213 0.96 11.81 -8.06
N THR A 214 0.06 10.94 -8.48
CA THR A 214 0.36 9.51 -8.64
C THR A 214 0.50 9.10 -10.10
N LYS A 215 1.28 8.05 -10.33
CA LYS A 215 1.33 7.34 -11.61
C LYS A 215 1.37 5.83 -11.37
N SER A 216 0.30 5.14 -11.76
CA SER A 216 0.19 3.69 -11.57
C SER A 216 0.71 2.94 -12.79
N ALA A 217 1.56 1.94 -12.54
CA ALA A 217 1.82 0.91 -13.53
C ALA A 217 0.54 0.11 -13.81
N ASN A 218 0.46 -0.55 -14.96
CA ASN A 218 -0.74 -1.31 -15.34
C ASN A 218 -0.91 -2.54 -14.42
N THR A 219 -1.73 -2.39 -13.37
CA THR A 219 -1.99 -3.44 -12.36
C THR A 219 -2.54 -4.73 -12.97
N PHE A 220 -3.27 -4.64 -14.09
CA PHE A 220 -3.85 -5.82 -14.74
C PHE A 220 -2.81 -6.76 -15.36
N ASN A 221 -1.56 -6.29 -15.52
CA ASN A 221 -0.42 -7.11 -15.96
C ASN A 221 0.30 -7.83 -14.81
N PHE A 222 -0.08 -7.59 -13.56
CA PHE A 222 0.53 -8.21 -12.38
C PHE A 222 -0.20 -9.48 -11.95
N ALA A 223 0.32 -10.15 -10.92
CA ALA A 223 -0.30 -11.37 -10.40
C ALA A 223 -1.69 -11.06 -9.84
N TRP A 224 -2.67 -11.88 -10.22
CA TRP A 224 -4.03 -11.86 -9.67
C TRP A 224 -4.08 -12.62 -8.34
N SER A 225 -5.08 -12.36 -7.50
CA SER A 225 -5.20 -13.10 -6.24
C SER A 225 -5.55 -14.57 -6.46
N GLY A 226 -5.36 -15.41 -5.43
CA GLY A 226 -5.78 -16.80 -5.43
C GLY A 226 -7.28 -17.01 -5.18
N THR A 227 -8.07 -15.95 -5.10
CA THR A 227 -9.51 -16.03 -4.83
C THR A 227 -10.30 -16.31 -6.13
N ARG A 228 -11.58 -16.69 -5.98
CA ARG A 228 -12.51 -16.86 -7.12
C ARG A 228 -12.69 -15.57 -7.93
N LEU A 229 -12.50 -14.40 -7.31
CA LEU A 229 -12.63 -13.11 -7.96
C LEU A 229 -11.69 -12.96 -9.17
N SER A 230 -10.55 -13.66 -9.14
CA SER A 230 -9.57 -13.64 -10.24
C SER A 230 -10.09 -14.17 -11.59
N GLN A 231 -11.22 -14.86 -11.59
CA GLN A 231 -11.89 -15.36 -12.80
C GLN A 231 -12.64 -14.26 -13.56
N PHE A 232 -13.03 -13.18 -12.88
CA PHE A 232 -13.88 -12.11 -13.42
C PHE A 232 -13.03 -10.93 -13.93
N ARG A 233 -12.13 -11.18 -14.88
CA ARG A 233 -11.13 -10.19 -15.28
C ARG A 233 -11.72 -8.94 -15.93
N LYS A 234 -12.75 -9.12 -16.76
CA LYS A 234 -13.40 -7.99 -17.46
C LYS A 234 -14.14 -7.12 -16.47
N GLU A 235 -14.83 -7.74 -15.53
CA GLU A 235 -15.59 -7.10 -14.46
C GLU A 235 -14.67 -6.31 -13.54
N ALA A 236 -13.46 -6.80 -13.26
CA ALA A 236 -12.46 -6.06 -12.48
C ALA A 236 -12.02 -4.78 -13.23
N ILE A 237 -11.74 -4.87 -14.53
CA ILE A 237 -11.38 -3.71 -15.35
C ILE A 237 -12.52 -2.68 -15.38
N ILE A 238 -13.76 -3.14 -15.60
CA ILE A 238 -14.94 -2.27 -15.61
C ILE A 238 -15.14 -1.63 -14.24
N SER A 239 -15.00 -2.39 -13.15
CA SER A 239 -15.16 -1.90 -11.78
C SER A 239 -14.15 -0.79 -11.44
N ASP A 240 -12.87 -0.96 -11.81
CA ASP A 240 -11.87 0.08 -11.62
C ASP A 240 -12.20 1.33 -12.45
N ALA A 241 -12.59 1.16 -13.72
CA ALA A 241 -13.00 2.27 -14.58
C ALA A 241 -14.22 3.04 -14.04
N LEU A 242 -15.21 2.34 -13.48
CA LEU A 242 -16.37 2.95 -12.83
C LEU A 242 -15.96 3.74 -11.59
N LYS A 243 -15.04 3.22 -10.77
CA LYS A 243 -14.52 3.95 -9.60
C LYS A 243 -13.71 5.18 -10.00
N ILE A 244 -12.91 5.10 -11.07
CA ILE A 244 -12.23 6.26 -11.66
C ILE A 244 -13.26 7.31 -12.09
N ALA A 245 -14.27 6.91 -12.87
CA ALA A 245 -15.29 7.82 -13.37
C ALA A 245 -16.11 8.46 -12.25
N TYR A 246 -16.46 7.69 -11.21
CA TYR A 246 -17.11 8.20 -10.00
C TYR A 246 -16.24 9.23 -9.29
N ARG A 247 -14.95 8.97 -9.11
CA ARG A 247 -14.04 9.90 -8.43
C ARG A 247 -13.80 11.18 -9.22
N ASP A 248 -13.84 11.11 -10.54
CA ASP A 248 -13.62 12.26 -11.41
C ASP A 248 -14.89 13.11 -11.61
N GLN A 249 -16.08 12.50 -11.60
CA GLN A 249 -17.34 13.17 -11.98
C GLN A 249 -18.42 13.20 -10.89
N GLY A 250 -18.39 12.28 -9.92
CA GLY A 250 -19.31 12.23 -8.79
C GLY A 250 -20.73 11.69 -9.10
N PHE A 251 -20.98 11.20 -10.31
CA PHE A 251 -22.30 10.70 -10.69
C PHE A 251 -22.62 9.34 -10.02
N PRO A 252 -23.74 9.22 -9.29
CA PRO A 252 -24.08 8.00 -8.54
C PRO A 252 -24.28 6.76 -9.44
N GLU A 253 -24.63 6.96 -10.70
CA GLU A 253 -24.86 5.90 -11.70
C GLU A 253 -23.62 5.00 -11.86
N TYR A 254 -22.41 5.55 -11.72
CA TYR A 254 -21.19 4.75 -11.75
C TYR A 254 -21.14 3.75 -10.57
N MET A 255 -21.61 4.15 -9.39
CA MET A 255 -21.65 3.31 -8.20
C MET A 255 -22.83 2.32 -8.21
N GLU A 256 -23.94 2.67 -8.86
CA GLU A 256 -25.02 1.74 -9.15
C GLU A 256 -24.54 0.61 -10.08
N CYS A 257 -23.88 0.96 -11.19
CA CYS A 257 -23.26 -0.02 -12.09
C CYS A 257 -22.21 -0.88 -11.38
N PHE A 258 -21.36 -0.27 -10.55
CA PHE A 258 -20.36 -1.00 -9.76
C PHE A 258 -21.01 -1.99 -8.80
N SER A 259 -22.07 -1.58 -8.10
CA SER A 259 -22.81 -2.44 -7.18
C SER A 259 -23.45 -3.63 -7.91
N ASN A 260 -24.02 -3.40 -9.09
CA ASN A 260 -24.59 -4.47 -9.93
C ASN A 260 -23.54 -5.50 -10.35
N ILE A 261 -22.32 -5.06 -10.69
CA ILE A 261 -21.22 -5.98 -11.01
C ILE A 261 -20.88 -6.84 -9.78
N ARG A 262 -20.72 -6.22 -8.60
CA ARG A 262 -20.40 -6.94 -7.36
C ARG A 262 -21.45 -7.99 -7.01
N SER A 263 -22.74 -7.71 -7.22
CA SER A 263 -23.81 -8.68 -6.98
C SER A 263 -23.75 -9.91 -7.89
N ASN A 264 -23.13 -9.80 -9.07
CA ASN A 264 -23.07 -10.88 -10.06
C ASN A 264 -21.83 -11.77 -9.96
N ILE A 265 -20.84 -11.39 -9.14
CA ILE A 265 -19.57 -12.11 -8.98
C ILE A 265 -19.40 -12.77 -7.59
N ASN A 266 -20.33 -12.52 -6.68
CA ASN A 266 -20.40 -13.14 -5.35
C ASN A 266 -20.81 -14.62 -5.46
#